data_AF-A0AAW2LH49-F1
#
_entry.id   AF-A0AAW2LH49-F1
#
_cell.length_a   1.000
_cell.length_b   1.000
_cell.length_c   1.000
_cell.angle_alpha   90.00
_cell.angle_beta   90.00
_cell.angle_gamma   90.00
#
_symmetry.space_group_name_H-M   'P 1'
#
loop_
_entity.id
_entity.type
_entity.pdbx_description
1 polymer ?
#
loop_
_entity_poly.entity_id
_entity_poly.type
_entity_poly.pdbx_seq_one_letter_code
_entity_poly.pdbx_strand_id
1 'polypeptide(L)'
;MYAPKVQNVRFGDKQQDECFVCGLGTALEKIDLNEMHDASQLTTIASVLVCTTCRNMYPSLHKARLVRVRLLIKRKQSSQESCEEEILHPTSLRYLEVIFNDLEFLSPSAIALLWNLVAFSFFPTILLPSEIWGMPQLRHFLGLAQFILPDQEVSQDSVIMENLQTVSNIRNFRCTREVLEIIPNLKQLGISFQGRNGETKWGLYHLHNLVRLHHLESLSIKADNLPLEELTFPTSLKELCLEGRVIPSKKARTICSALPNLETLKLRLFNAYKGNGWDQFEGEFPRLKALEISRSGLKTWNTENIHFPNLESLFLSYLLRLEEIPTDIGDIPTLRSIHVELCNDFLIESAKQMVEEQYENGNESLQLYINKVKYQVGRG
;
A
#
# COMPACT_ATOMS: atom_id res chain seq x y z
N MET A 1 -20.26 14.57 -20.61
CA MET A 1 -19.17 14.33 -19.63
C MET A 1 -19.17 15.52 -18.68
N TYR A 2 -19.63 15.32 -17.45
CA TYR A 2 -19.82 16.38 -16.46
C TYR A 2 -18.56 16.48 -15.61
N ALA A 3 -17.83 17.60 -15.72
CA ALA A 3 -16.60 17.90 -14.98
C ALA A 3 -15.40 16.97 -15.30
N PRO A 4 -14.16 17.35 -14.92
CA PRO A 4 -12.97 16.54 -15.17
C PRO A 4 -13.06 15.24 -14.38
N LYS A 5 -12.69 14.13 -15.02
CA LYS A 5 -12.70 12.80 -14.38
C LYS A 5 -11.68 12.70 -13.24
N VAL A 6 -10.70 13.60 -13.19
CA VAL A 6 -9.59 13.61 -12.24
C VAL A 6 -9.51 14.99 -11.62
N GLN A 7 -9.54 15.10 -10.30
CA GLN A 7 -9.10 16.30 -9.59
C GLN A 7 -8.09 15.88 -8.53
N ASN A 8 -6.91 16.47 -8.57
CA ASN A 8 -5.99 16.39 -7.44
C ASN A 8 -6.40 17.48 -6.47
N VAL A 9 -7.03 17.10 -5.37
CA VAL A 9 -7.44 18.06 -4.36
C VAL A 9 -6.32 18.22 -3.37
N ARG A 10 -5.51 19.26 -3.52
CA ARG A 10 -4.64 19.71 -2.44
C ARG A 10 -5.50 20.57 -1.52
N PHE A 11 -5.95 19.97 -0.43
CA PHE A 11 -6.55 20.70 0.69
C PHE A 11 -5.52 21.74 1.23
N GLY A 12 -5.92 22.76 1.98
CA GLY A 12 -5.03 23.71 2.67
C GLY A 12 -4.30 24.82 1.89
N ASP A 13 -4.37 24.89 0.56
CA ASP A 13 -4.12 26.17 -0.13
C ASP A 13 -5.44 26.94 -0.20
N LYS A 14 -5.51 28.12 0.42
CA LYS A 14 -6.66 29.02 0.33
C LYS A 14 -6.79 29.53 -1.12
N GLN A 15 -7.47 28.77 -1.96
CA GLN A 15 -7.73 29.14 -3.35
C GLN A 15 -9.00 29.99 -3.44
N GLN A 16 -8.92 31.28 -3.06
CA GLN A 16 -10.08 32.17 -3.26
C GLN A 16 -10.26 32.60 -4.71
N ASP A 17 -9.22 32.49 -5.56
CA ASP A 17 -9.26 32.90 -6.98
C ASP A 17 -8.68 31.81 -7.90
N GLU A 18 -9.26 30.60 -7.89
CA GLU A 18 -8.88 29.55 -8.84
C GLU A 18 -10.07 28.92 -9.56
N CYS A 19 -9.81 28.44 -10.78
CA CYS A 19 -10.79 27.72 -11.57
C CYS A 19 -11.07 26.34 -10.94
N PHE A 20 -12.33 26.12 -10.55
CA PHE A 20 -12.85 24.87 -9.98
C PHE A 20 -12.49 23.60 -10.78
N VAL A 21 -12.30 23.73 -12.09
CA VAL A 21 -11.99 22.59 -12.97
C VAL A 21 -10.49 22.29 -13.06
N CYS A 22 -9.62 23.30 -13.15
CA CYS A 22 -8.20 23.12 -13.46
C CYS A 22 -7.24 23.63 -12.39
N GLY A 23 -7.72 24.32 -11.35
CA GLY A 23 -6.87 24.91 -10.30
C GLY A 23 -5.95 26.02 -10.83
N LEU A 24 -6.41 26.80 -11.81
CA LEU A 24 -5.64 27.93 -12.37
C LEU A 24 -6.45 29.23 -12.23
N GLY A 25 -5.78 30.35 -11.91
CA GLY A 25 -6.42 31.61 -11.55
C GLY A 25 -6.66 32.64 -12.67
N THR A 26 -6.50 32.29 -13.95
CA THR A 26 -6.61 33.27 -15.06
C THR A 26 -8.00 33.26 -15.72
N ALA A 27 -8.54 34.46 -15.98
CA ALA A 27 -9.81 34.68 -16.70
C ALA A 27 -11.01 33.90 -16.10
N LEU A 28 -11.25 34.09 -14.80
CA LEU A 28 -12.30 33.40 -14.05
C LEU A 28 -13.66 34.08 -14.18
N GLU A 29 -14.69 33.26 -14.39
CA GLU A 29 -16.09 33.67 -14.40
C GLU A 29 -16.88 32.86 -13.37
N LYS A 30 -17.87 33.51 -12.75
CA LYS A 30 -18.75 32.88 -11.77
C LYS A 30 -19.84 32.07 -12.47
N ILE A 31 -20.01 30.81 -12.08
CA ILE A 31 -21.07 29.92 -12.55
C ILE A 31 -21.80 29.31 -11.35
N ASP A 32 -23.11 29.24 -11.44
CA ASP A 32 -23.98 28.63 -10.43
C ASP A 32 -24.24 27.15 -10.74
N LEU A 33 -24.02 26.29 -9.75
CA LEU A 33 -24.18 24.83 -9.85
C LEU A 33 -25.06 24.30 -8.73
N ASN A 34 -25.72 23.16 -8.99
CA ASN A 34 -26.56 22.49 -8.00
C ASN A 34 -25.68 21.79 -6.96
N GLU A 35 -25.81 22.19 -5.71
CA GLU A 35 -25.17 21.57 -4.57
C GLU A 35 -26.11 20.56 -3.91
N MET A 36 -25.58 19.37 -3.63
CA MET A 36 -26.28 18.26 -3.00
C MET A 36 -26.01 18.24 -1.50
N HIS A 37 -27.08 18.17 -0.71
CA HIS A 37 -27.03 17.99 0.74
C HIS A 37 -27.70 16.66 1.11
N ASP A 38 -26.91 15.75 1.69
CA ASP A 38 -27.36 14.44 2.19
C ASP A 38 -28.24 13.64 1.21
N ALA A 39 -28.84 12.54 1.69
CA ALA A 39 -29.74 11.70 0.91
C ALA A 39 -31.15 12.32 0.68
N SER A 40 -31.40 13.53 1.21
CA SER A 40 -32.74 14.14 1.29
C SER A 40 -33.21 14.86 0.01
N GLN A 41 -32.45 14.80 -1.08
CA GLN A 41 -32.72 15.48 -2.36
C GLN A 41 -32.82 17.01 -2.28
N LEU A 42 -32.49 17.64 -1.14
CA LEU A 42 -32.41 19.09 -1.03
C LEU A 42 -31.22 19.60 -1.85
N THR A 43 -31.52 20.41 -2.88
CA THR A 43 -30.50 21.06 -3.71
C THR A 43 -30.44 22.54 -3.41
N THR A 44 -29.28 23.05 -3.00
CA THR A 44 -29.01 24.50 -2.99
C THR A 44 -28.20 24.89 -4.22
N ILE A 45 -28.03 26.18 -4.45
CA ILE A 45 -27.14 26.69 -5.49
C ILE A 45 -25.83 27.11 -4.83
N ALA A 46 -24.71 26.62 -5.37
CA ALA A 46 -23.38 27.07 -5.01
C ALA A 46 -22.71 27.70 -6.23
N SER A 47 -22.07 28.85 -6.03
CA SER A 47 -21.33 29.51 -7.08
C SER A 47 -19.86 29.13 -7.04
N VAL A 48 -19.29 28.79 -8.19
CA VAL A 48 -17.86 28.49 -8.35
C VAL A 48 -17.24 29.35 -9.44
N LEU A 49 -15.92 29.55 -9.37
CA LEU A 49 -15.15 30.24 -10.40
C LEU A 49 -14.63 29.24 -11.43
N VAL A 50 -14.75 29.56 -12.72
CA VAL A 50 -14.30 28.71 -13.83
C VAL A 50 -13.61 29.56 -14.89
N CYS A 51 -12.44 29.14 -15.36
CA CYS A 51 -11.75 29.84 -16.43
C CYS A 51 -12.42 29.61 -17.79
N THR A 52 -12.28 30.56 -18.70
CA THR A 52 -12.87 30.52 -20.05
C THR A 52 -12.51 29.24 -20.82
N THR A 53 -11.26 28.76 -20.71
CA THR A 53 -10.79 27.50 -21.32
C THR A 53 -11.60 26.30 -20.82
N CYS A 54 -11.78 26.17 -19.51
CA CYS A 54 -12.54 25.07 -18.93
C CYS A 54 -14.03 25.18 -19.26
N ARG A 55 -14.59 26.41 -19.28
CA ARG A 55 -15.98 26.63 -19.68
C ARG A 55 -16.25 26.16 -21.12
N ASN A 56 -15.33 26.46 -22.04
CA ASN A 56 -15.43 26.04 -23.44
C ASN A 56 -15.23 24.54 -23.62
N MET A 57 -14.30 23.95 -22.86
CA MET A 57 -14.02 22.51 -22.90
C MET A 57 -15.18 21.68 -22.31
N TYR A 58 -15.90 22.23 -21.34
CA TYR A 58 -17.01 21.56 -20.64
C TYR A 58 -18.33 22.36 -20.77
N PRO A 59 -18.95 22.40 -21.97
CA PRO A 59 -20.17 23.21 -22.20
C PRO A 59 -21.36 22.77 -21.34
N SER A 60 -21.36 21.52 -20.88
CA SER A 60 -22.38 20.96 -19.98
C SER A 60 -22.06 21.11 -18.49
N LEU A 61 -21.08 21.93 -18.10
CA LEU A 61 -20.68 22.11 -16.70
C LEU A 61 -21.83 22.58 -15.80
N HIS A 62 -22.75 23.39 -16.33
CA HIS A 62 -23.95 23.87 -15.64
C HIS A 62 -24.89 22.77 -15.09
N LYS A 63 -24.75 21.53 -15.57
CA LYS A 63 -25.52 20.36 -15.09
C LYS A 63 -24.74 19.53 -14.07
N ALA A 64 -23.52 19.93 -13.72
CA ALA A 64 -22.74 19.25 -12.70
C ALA A 64 -23.43 19.43 -11.33
N ARG A 65 -23.35 18.37 -10.52
CA ARG A 65 -23.82 18.39 -9.14
C ARG A 65 -22.61 18.42 -8.23
N LEU A 66 -22.60 19.35 -7.29
CA LEU A 66 -21.56 19.54 -6.30
C LEU A 66 -21.96 18.91 -4.97
N VAL A 67 -20.95 18.60 -4.16
CA VAL A 67 -21.08 18.15 -2.77
C VAL A 67 -20.08 18.96 -1.96
N ARG A 68 -20.53 19.52 -0.83
CA ARG A 68 -19.63 20.16 0.11
C ARG A 68 -19.13 19.13 1.11
N VAL A 69 -17.82 18.92 1.13
CA VAL A 69 -17.15 18.08 2.12
C VAL A 69 -16.57 18.99 3.18
N ARG A 70 -16.99 18.78 4.43
CA ARG A 70 -16.48 19.50 5.61
C ARG A 70 -15.44 18.65 6.34
N LEU A 71 -14.28 19.24 6.56
CA LEU A 71 -13.14 18.61 7.23
C LEU A 71 -12.70 19.45 8.42
N LEU A 72 -12.34 18.77 9.51
CA LEU A 72 -11.64 19.37 10.63
C LEU A 72 -10.16 19.00 10.56
N ILE A 73 -9.30 20.01 10.49
CA ILE A 73 -7.84 19.86 10.46
C ILE A 73 -7.29 20.15 11.85
N LYS A 74 -6.73 19.13 12.52
CA LYS A 74 -6.12 19.27 13.85
C LYS A 74 -4.62 19.55 13.70
N ARG A 75 -4.15 20.77 13.98
CA ARG A 75 -2.72 21.11 13.95
C ARG A 75 -2.05 20.73 15.27
N LYS A 76 -0.99 19.91 15.21
CA LYS A 76 -0.25 19.40 16.40
C LYS A 76 0.75 20.40 17.04
N GLN A 77 0.93 21.61 16.52
CA GLN A 77 1.93 22.55 17.06
C GLN A 77 1.31 23.70 17.87
N SER A 78 1.54 23.68 19.19
CA SER A 78 1.65 24.77 20.18
C SER A 78 0.74 26.02 20.12
N SER A 79 -0.41 25.97 19.47
CA SER A 79 -1.60 26.76 19.81
C SER A 79 -2.81 25.99 19.27
N GLN A 80 -3.79 25.78 20.13
CA GLN A 80 -4.89 24.84 19.96
C GLN A 80 -5.95 25.39 19.01
N GLU A 81 -5.61 25.59 17.73
CA GLU A 81 -6.55 26.01 16.70
C GLU A 81 -6.72 24.89 15.68
N SER A 82 -7.82 24.15 15.83
CA SER A 82 -8.37 23.33 14.74
C SER A 82 -8.97 24.24 13.69
N CYS A 83 -8.73 23.96 12.41
CA CYS A 83 -9.30 24.72 11.30
C CYS A 83 -10.34 23.86 10.59
N GLU A 84 -11.54 24.41 10.40
CA GLU A 84 -12.56 23.80 9.56
C GLU A 84 -12.33 24.24 8.11
N GLU A 85 -12.26 23.27 7.20
CA GLU A 85 -12.25 23.52 5.76
C GLU A 85 -13.53 22.96 5.14
N GLU A 86 -14.17 23.78 4.31
CA GLU A 86 -15.30 23.38 3.48
C GLU A 86 -14.90 23.45 2.01
N ILE A 87 -14.96 22.32 1.31
CA ILE A 87 -14.57 22.26 -0.10
C ILE A 87 -15.68 21.63 -0.92
N LEU A 88 -15.96 22.25 -2.06
CA LEU A 88 -16.92 21.75 -3.04
C LEU A 88 -16.22 20.76 -3.97
N HIS A 89 -16.84 19.61 -4.19
CA HIS A 89 -16.40 18.59 -5.12
C HIS A 89 -17.53 18.19 -6.08
N PRO A 90 -17.23 17.87 -7.34
CA PRO A 90 -18.25 17.34 -8.23
C PRO A 90 -18.58 15.89 -7.86
N THR A 91 -19.86 15.53 -7.82
CA THR A 91 -20.33 14.13 -7.64
C THR A 91 -19.81 13.17 -8.73
N SER A 92 -19.33 13.69 -9.86
CA SER A 92 -18.72 12.93 -10.95
C SER A 92 -17.22 12.64 -10.75
N LEU A 93 -16.65 13.09 -9.63
CA LEU A 93 -15.25 12.86 -9.28
C LEU A 93 -14.93 11.37 -9.25
N ARG A 94 -13.82 10.97 -9.89
CA ARG A 94 -13.34 9.56 -9.88
C ARG A 94 -12.07 9.34 -9.07
N TYR A 95 -11.29 10.39 -8.83
CA TYR A 95 -10.03 10.31 -8.09
C TYR A 95 -10.02 11.42 -7.06
N LEU A 96 -9.79 11.07 -5.80
CA LEU A 96 -9.66 12.01 -4.70
C LEU A 96 -8.35 11.68 -3.98
N GLU A 97 -7.52 12.69 -3.80
CA GLU A 97 -6.32 12.62 -2.98
C GLU A 97 -6.44 13.64 -1.86
N VAL A 98 -6.12 13.27 -0.62
CA VAL A 98 -6.22 14.16 0.56
C VAL A 98 -4.87 14.18 1.30
N ILE A 99 -4.17 15.32 1.31
CA ILE A 99 -2.79 15.42 1.84
C ILE A 99 -2.71 16.33 3.07
N PHE A 100 -3.28 15.92 4.20
CA PHE A 100 -3.19 16.67 5.47
C PHE A 100 -2.65 15.81 6.60
N ASN A 101 -2.45 16.37 7.79
CA ASN A 101 -2.19 15.62 9.01
C ASN A 101 -3.41 15.71 9.94
N ASP A 102 -3.78 14.60 10.57
CA ASP A 102 -4.86 14.48 11.58
C ASP A 102 -6.20 15.13 11.15
N LEU A 103 -6.87 14.48 10.18
CA LEU A 103 -8.18 14.89 9.66
C LEU A 103 -9.34 14.13 10.30
N GLU A 104 -10.45 14.83 10.46
CA GLU A 104 -11.75 14.25 10.82
C GLU A 104 -12.83 14.78 9.87
N PHE A 105 -13.70 13.89 9.38
CA PHE A 105 -14.84 14.27 8.56
C PHE A 105 -15.95 14.81 9.47
N LEU A 106 -16.28 16.09 9.32
CA LEU A 106 -17.41 16.71 10.03
C LEU A 106 -18.76 16.38 9.37
N SER A 107 -18.72 15.92 8.11
CA SER A 107 -19.89 15.47 7.34
C SER A 107 -19.65 14.09 6.72
N PRO A 108 -19.69 13.01 7.52
CA PRO A 108 -19.57 11.63 7.06
C PRO A 108 -20.38 11.27 5.80
N SER A 109 -21.65 11.70 5.78
CA SER A 109 -22.61 11.47 4.70
C SER A 109 -22.19 12.11 3.37
N ALA A 110 -21.45 13.21 3.40
CA ALA A 110 -21.01 13.90 2.19
C ALA A 110 -20.05 13.05 1.35
N ILE A 111 -19.24 12.18 1.98
CA ILE A 111 -18.36 11.29 1.24
C ILE A 111 -19.15 10.30 0.39
N ALA A 112 -20.27 9.77 0.90
CA ALA A 112 -21.11 8.82 0.18
C ALA A 112 -21.67 9.42 -1.13
N LEU A 113 -21.87 10.74 -1.17
CA LEU A 113 -22.34 11.45 -2.35
C LEU A 113 -21.27 11.53 -3.46
N LEU A 114 -20.01 11.21 -3.17
CA LEU A 114 -18.96 10.97 -4.16
C LEU A 114 -19.06 9.54 -4.73
N TRP A 115 -20.26 9.09 -5.08
CA TRP A 115 -20.58 7.72 -5.51
C TRP A 115 -19.84 7.21 -6.76
N ASN A 116 -19.19 8.10 -7.51
CA ASN A 116 -18.45 7.80 -8.74
C ASN A 116 -16.94 7.65 -8.48
N LEU A 117 -16.52 7.78 -7.22
CA LEU A 117 -15.13 7.72 -6.83
C LEU A 117 -14.60 6.31 -7.10
N VAL A 118 -13.53 6.23 -7.89
CA VAL A 118 -12.83 5.01 -8.28
C VAL A 118 -11.58 4.80 -7.44
N ALA A 119 -10.85 5.88 -7.15
CA ALA A 119 -9.69 5.83 -6.28
C ALA A 119 -9.76 6.93 -5.22
N PHE A 120 -9.48 6.56 -3.99
CA PHE A 120 -9.36 7.48 -2.87
C PHE A 120 -8.02 7.26 -2.18
N SER A 121 -7.15 8.26 -2.25
CA SER A 121 -5.84 8.32 -1.61
C SER A 121 -5.84 9.33 -0.47
N PHE A 122 -5.13 9.05 0.63
CA PHE A 122 -4.96 10.02 1.72
C PHE A 122 -3.63 9.83 2.46
N PHE A 123 -3.09 10.94 2.96
CA PHE A 123 -1.75 11.04 3.55
C PHE A 123 -1.68 11.02 5.09
N PRO A 124 -2.76 11.19 5.87
CA PRO A 124 -2.69 10.93 7.32
C PRO A 124 -3.54 9.77 7.81
N THR A 125 -3.38 9.47 9.10
CA THR A 125 -4.34 8.67 9.86
C THR A 125 -5.67 9.40 9.96
N ILE A 126 -6.62 9.00 9.12
CA ILE A 126 -8.01 9.43 9.15
C ILE A 126 -8.85 8.32 9.81
N LEU A 127 -9.79 8.71 10.67
CA LEU A 127 -10.93 7.87 11.02
C LEU A 127 -11.96 8.05 9.91
N LEU A 128 -12.11 7.02 9.08
CA LEU A 128 -13.05 7.08 7.98
C LEU A 128 -14.47 6.83 8.49
N PRO A 129 -15.46 7.53 7.94
CA PRO A 129 -16.85 7.26 8.26
C PRO A 129 -17.29 5.92 7.69
N SER A 130 -18.27 5.28 8.35
CA SER A 130 -18.89 4.00 7.94
C SER A 130 -19.42 4.01 6.50
N GLU A 131 -19.80 5.18 6.03
CA GLU A 131 -20.35 5.47 4.72
C GLU A 131 -19.40 5.13 3.57
N ILE A 132 -18.09 4.98 3.84
CA ILE A 132 -17.10 4.52 2.86
C ILE A 132 -17.44 3.14 2.30
N TRP A 133 -18.06 2.27 3.12
CA TRP A 133 -18.50 0.94 2.71
C TRP A 133 -19.64 0.99 1.67
N GLY A 134 -20.36 2.11 1.60
CA GLY A 134 -21.46 2.34 0.67
C GLY A 134 -21.04 2.90 -0.69
N MET A 135 -19.75 2.91 -1.04
CA MET A 135 -19.24 3.50 -2.29
C MET A 135 -19.08 2.46 -3.41
N PRO A 136 -20.06 2.30 -4.31
CA PRO A 136 -20.12 1.14 -5.21
C PRO A 136 -19.07 1.15 -6.32
N GLN A 137 -18.55 2.33 -6.71
CA GLN A 137 -17.57 2.45 -7.79
C GLN A 137 -16.12 2.41 -7.30
N LEU A 138 -15.90 2.36 -5.98
CA LEU A 138 -14.56 2.43 -5.40
C LEU A 138 -13.78 1.16 -5.72
N ARG A 139 -12.61 1.33 -6.33
CA ARG A 139 -11.67 0.26 -6.71
C ARG A 139 -10.40 0.27 -5.90
N HIS A 140 -9.89 1.46 -5.60
CA HIS A 140 -8.60 1.62 -4.94
C HIS A 140 -8.72 2.53 -3.73
N PHE A 141 -8.36 1.98 -2.58
CA PHE A 141 -8.31 2.69 -1.32
C PHE A 141 -6.88 2.74 -0.80
N LEU A 142 -6.24 3.89 -0.98
CA LEU A 142 -4.80 4.03 -0.91
C LEU A 142 -4.39 4.88 0.30
N GLY A 143 -4.08 4.22 1.40
CA GLY A 143 -3.43 4.88 2.53
C GLY A 143 -1.95 5.13 2.24
N LEU A 144 -1.58 6.38 1.94
CA LEU A 144 -0.16 6.80 1.95
C LEU A 144 0.39 6.82 3.39
N ALA A 145 -0.50 6.91 4.38
CA ALA A 145 -0.26 6.60 5.78
C ALA A 145 -1.29 5.60 6.35
N GLN A 146 -1.07 5.17 7.59
CA GLN A 146 -1.93 4.22 8.29
C GLN A 146 -3.30 4.81 8.59
N PHE A 147 -4.40 4.10 8.36
CA PHE A 147 -5.76 4.54 8.72
C PHE A 147 -6.61 3.43 9.32
N ILE A 148 -7.69 3.80 10.00
CA ILE A 148 -8.58 2.83 10.64
C ILE A 148 -9.86 2.75 9.80
N LEU A 149 -10.21 1.54 9.37
CA LEU A 149 -11.54 1.27 8.84
C LEU A 149 -12.54 1.29 9.99
N PRO A 150 -13.72 1.88 9.80
CA PRO A 150 -14.77 1.84 10.80
C PRO A 150 -15.19 0.39 11.03
N ASP A 151 -15.40 0.02 12.30
CA ASP A 151 -15.99 -1.27 12.64
C ASP A 151 -17.37 -1.34 11.97
N GLN A 152 -17.61 -2.41 11.20
CA GLN A 152 -18.88 -2.59 10.51
C GLN A 152 -19.73 -3.60 11.28
N GLU A 153 -20.84 -3.12 11.84
CA GLU A 153 -21.93 -3.99 12.26
C GLU A 153 -22.65 -4.43 10.98
N VAL A 154 -22.29 -5.61 10.49
CA VAL A 154 -22.86 -6.15 9.24
C VAL A 154 -24.33 -6.45 9.46
N SER A 155 -25.19 -5.65 8.81
CA SER A 155 -26.63 -5.88 8.72
C SER A 155 -26.99 -6.46 7.35
N GLN A 156 -28.21 -6.98 7.20
CA GLN A 156 -28.72 -7.49 5.92
C GLN A 156 -28.71 -6.46 4.78
N ASP A 157 -28.61 -5.17 5.10
CA ASP A 157 -28.59 -4.04 4.15
C ASP A 157 -27.17 -3.56 3.79
N SER A 158 -26.13 -4.30 4.19
CA SER A 158 -24.74 -3.92 3.91
C SER A 158 -24.45 -3.92 2.40
N VAL A 159 -23.92 -2.81 1.90
CA VAL A 159 -23.55 -2.67 0.49
C VAL A 159 -22.29 -3.49 0.21
N ILE A 160 -22.35 -4.36 -0.79
CA ILE A 160 -21.19 -5.13 -1.25
C ILE A 160 -20.32 -4.23 -2.12
N MET A 161 -19.04 -4.10 -1.77
CA MET A 161 -18.05 -3.35 -2.54
C MET A 161 -17.42 -4.23 -3.63
N GLU A 162 -18.23 -4.70 -4.58
CA GLU A 162 -17.79 -5.66 -5.61
C GLU A 162 -16.63 -5.14 -6.48
N ASN A 163 -16.51 -3.82 -6.63
CA ASN A 163 -15.48 -3.18 -7.43
C ASN A 163 -14.16 -2.98 -6.67
N LEU A 164 -14.14 -3.14 -5.34
CA LEU A 164 -12.95 -2.87 -4.54
C LEU A 164 -11.87 -3.93 -4.77
N GLN A 165 -10.71 -3.48 -5.24
CA GLN A 165 -9.59 -4.35 -5.64
C GLN A 165 -8.33 -4.09 -4.83
N THR A 166 -8.09 -2.86 -4.41
CA THR A 166 -6.88 -2.50 -3.66
C THR A 166 -7.27 -1.79 -2.37
N VAL A 167 -6.74 -2.26 -1.25
CA VAL A 167 -6.71 -1.50 0.00
C VAL A 167 -5.30 -1.54 0.57
N SER A 168 -4.65 -0.39 0.73
CA SER A 168 -3.26 -0.33 1.19
C SER A 168 -3.11 0.38 2.53
N ASN A 169 -2.27 -0.16 3.43
CA ASN A 169 -1.86 0.48 4.68
C ASN A 169 -2.97 0.64 5.74
N ILE A 170 -3.91 -0.32 5.83
CA ILE A 170 -4.94 -0.35 6.87
C ILE A 170 -4.30 -0.63 8.22
N ARG A 171 -4.59 0.20 9.22
CA ARG A 171 -4.19 0.01 10.60
C ARG A 171 -5.13 -0.97 11.30
N ASN A 172 -4.58 -1.97 11.98
CA ASN A 172 -5.32 -2.85 12.89
C ASN A 172 -6.52 -3.56 12.23
N PHE A 173 -6.38 -3.93 10.95
CA PHE A 173 -7.42 -4.59 10.17
C PHE A 173 -7.93 -5.86 10.86
N ARG A 174 -9.26 -5.97 11.04
CA ARG A 174 -9.93 -7.17 11.54
C ARG A 174 -10.49 -7.96 10.36
N CYS A 175 -9.89 -9.09 10.06
CA CYS A 175 -10.27 -9.97 8.96
C CYS A 175 -11.42 -10.90 9.38
N THR A 176 -12.57 -10.33 9.76
CA THR A 176 -13.76 -11.13 10.11
C THR A 176 -14.45 -11.64 8.84
N ARG A 177 -15.29 -12.67 8.94
CA ARG A 177 -15.97 -13.24 7.76
C ARG A 177 -16.91 -12.24 7.10
N GLU A 178 -17.56 -11.44 7.92
CA GLU A 178 -18.55 -10.45 7.52
C GLU A 178 -17.88 -9.32 6.72
N VAL A 179 -16.67 -8.88 7.13
CA VAL A 179 -15.88 -7.94 6.32
C VAL A 179 -15.52 -8.54 4.97
N LEU A 180 -15.15 -9.82 4.92
CA LEU A 180 -14.78 -10.48 3.66
C LEU A 180 -15.95 -10.63 2.68
N GLU A 181 -17.18 -10.74 3.16
CA GLU A 181 -18.39 -10.75 2.33
C GLU A 181 -18.62 -9.40 1.63
N ILE A 182 -18.12 -8.32 2.21
CA ILE A 182 -18.27 -6.95 1.69
C ILE A 182 -17.20 -6.63 0.65
N ILE A 183 -16.00 -7.21 0.79
CA ILE A 183 -14.87 -7.00 -0.13
C ILE A 183 -14.44 -8.30 -0.83
N PRO A 184 -15.34 -8.98 -1.56
CA PRO A 184 -15.10 -10.34 -2.07
C PRO A 184 -14.01 -10.39 -3.16
N ASN A 185 -13.79 -9.30 -3.88
CA ASN A 185 -12.92 -9.25 -5.07
C ASN A 185 -11.56 -8.58 -4.80
N LEU A 186 -11.13 -8.50 -3.54
CA LEU A 186 -9.89 -7.83 -3.18
C LEU A 186 -8.67 -8.56 -3.76
N LYS A 187 -7.82 -7.80 -4.46
CA LYS A 187 -6.58 -8.29 -5.10
C LYS A 187 -5.31 -7.86 -4.39
N GLN A 188 -5.34 -6.72 -3.71
CA GLN A 188 -4.17 -6.16 -3.03
C GLN A 188 -4.56 -5.67 -1.64
N LEU A 189 -3.83 -6.14 -0.62
CA LEU A 189 -4.09 -5.81 0.77
C LEU A 189 -2.80 -5.40 1.47
N GLY A 190 -2.76 -4.19 2.02
CA GLY A 190 -1.71 -3.72 2.90
C GLY A 190 -2.24 -3.49 4.30
N ILE A 191 -1.62 -4.09 5.30
CA ILE A 191 -2.03 -4.03 6.71
C ILE A 191 -0.85 -3.57 7.55
N SER A 192 -1.11 -2.73 8.55
CA SER A 192 -0.14 -2.34 9.55
C SER A 192 -0.69 -2.46 10.97
N PHE A 193 0.13 -2.97 11.89
CA PHE A 193 -0.19 -3.09 13.30
C PHE A 193 0.80 -2.25 14.11
N GLN A 194 0.28 -1.43 15.00
CA GLN A 194 1.07 -0.72 16.00
C GLN A 194 0.62 -1.19 17.37
N GLY A 195 1.49 -1.91 18.09
CA GLY A 195 1.22 -2.33 19.45
C GLY A 195 1.40 -1.16 20.41
N ARG A 196 0.46 -0.94 21.34
CA ARG A 196 0.80 -0.21 22.57
C ARG A 196 1.49 -1.22 23.49
N ASN A 197 2.76 -0.98 23.80
CA ASN A 197 3.50 -1.69 24.86
C ASN A 197 3.88 -3.16 24.60
N GLY A 198 4.09 -3.57 23.33
CA GLY A 198 4.86 -4.78 22.99
C GLY A 198 4.10 -6.11 22.94
N GLU A 199 2.85 -6.19 23.38
CA GLU A 199 2.01 -7.40 23.27
C GLU A 199 0.75 -7.15 22.44
N THR A 200 0.82 -7.50 21.16
CA THR A 200 -0.35 -7.49 20.28
C THR A 200 -1.14 -8.79 20.46
N LYS A 201 -2.41 -8.70 20.88
CA LYS A 201 -3.32 -9.85 20.95
C LYS A 201 -3.84 -10.20 19.57
N TRP A 202 -3.08 -11.02 18.84
CA TRP A 202 -3.36 -11.33 17.44
C TRP A 202 -4.71 -11.98 17.15
N GLY A 203 -5.23 -12.77 18.08
CA GLY A 203 -6.54 -13.42 17.95
C GLY A 203 -7.71 -12.45 17.71
N LEU A 204 -7.56 -11.16 18.06
CA LEU A 204 -8.58 -10.13 17.82
C LEU A 204 -8.71 -9.71 16.35
N TYR A 205 -7.73 -10.03 15.51
CA TYR A 205 -7.68 -9.59 14.11
C TYR A 205 -8.11 -10.66 13.11
N HIS A 206 -8.37 -11.89 13.57
CA HIS A 206 -8.91 -12.98 12.75
C HIS A 206 -8.11 -13.26 11.45
N LEU A 207 -6.79 -13.08 11.48
CA LEU A 207 -5.93 -13.14 10.28
C LEU A 207 -5.89 -14.51 9.58
N HIS A 208 -6.32 -15.58 10.26
CA HIS A 208 -6.52 -16.89 9.65
C HIS A 208 -7.56 -16.87 8.52
N ASN A 209 -8.46 -15.88 8.48
CA ASN A 209 -9.44 -15.75 7.40
C ASN A 209 -8.85 -15.18 6.09
N LEU A 210 -7.59 -14.72 6.08
CA LEU A 210 -6.94 -14.25 4.84
C LEU A 210 -6.97 -15.32 3.72
N VAL A 211 -6.96 -16.60 4.09
CA VAL A 211 -7.10 -17.75 3.15
C VAL A 211 -8.38 -17.71 2.32
N ARG A 212 -9.43 -17.01 2.79
CA ARG A 212 -10.73 -16.88 2.11
C ARG A 212 -10.73 -15.81 1.02
N LEU A 213 -9.70 -14.96 0.96
CA LEU A 213 -9.54 -13.98 -0.10
C LEU A 213 -8.97 -14.65 -1.36
N HIS A 214 -9.83 -15.38 -2.09
CA HIS A 214 -9.44 -16.20 -3.24
C HIS A 214 -8.89 -15.42 -4.45
N HIS A 215 -9.05 -14.10 -4.47
CA HIS A 215 -8.54 -13.21 -5.51
C HIS A 215 -7.32 -12.39 -5.07
N LEU A 216 -6.83 -12.58 -3.83
CA LEU A 216 -5.72 -11.80 -3.30
C LEU A 216 -4.41 -12.22 -3.96
N GLU A 217 -3.81 -11.29 -4.69
CA GLU A 217 -2.56 -11.48 -5.44
C GLU A 217 -1.37 -10.82 -4.72
N SER A 218 -1.57 -9.76 -3.95
CA SER A 218 -0.51 -9.06 -3.21
C SER A 218 -0.91 -8.76 -1.77
N LEU A 219 -0.03 -9.10 -0.83
CA LEU A 219 -0.23 -8.89 0.61
C LEU A 219 1.00 -8.23 1.22
N SER A 220 0.79 -7.14 1.95
CA SER A 220 1.82 -6.46 2.73
C SER A 220 1.39 -6.39 4.19
N ILE A 221 2.23 -6.85 5.10
CA ILE A 221 1.99 -6.82 6.55
C ILE A 221 3.16 -6.13 7.24
N LYS A 222 2.87 -5.05 7.94
CA LYS A 222 3.82 -4.31 8.77
C LYS A 222 3.45 -4.39 10.24
N ALA A 223 4.33 -4.87 11.09
CA ALA A 223 4.09 -4.92 12.53
C ALA A 223 5.39 -4.80 13.32
N ASP A 224 5.33 -4.39 14.59
CA ASP A 224 6.52 -4.41 15.45
C ASP A 224 7.06 -5.83 15.61
N ASN A 225 6.15 -6.78 15.85
CA ASN A 225 6.36 -8.23 15.88
C ASN A 225 5.41 -8.87 14.87
N LEU A 226 5.89 -9.74 13.98
CA LEU A 226 5.07 -10.33 12.92
C LEU A 226 4.20 -11.48 13.43
N PRO A 227 2.92 -11.56 13.03
CA PRO A 227 1.97 -12.57 13.51
C PRO A 227 2.05 -13.90 12.75
N LEU A 228 3.25 -14.43 12.52
CA LEU A 228 3.44 -15.55 11.59
C LEU A 228 2.58 -16.79 11.92
N GLU A 229 2.29 -17.04 13.20
CA GLU A 229 1.48 -18.19 13.64
C GLU A 229 -0.03 -18.09 13.33
N GLU A 230 -0.51 -16.87 13.08
CA GLU A 230 -1.91 -16.50 12.89
C GLU A 230 -2.26 -16.29 11.41
N LEU A 231 -1.24 -16.29 10.55
CA LEU A 231 -1.40 -16.09 9.12
C LEU A 231 -1.71 -17.41 8.43
N THR A 232 -2.72 -17.38 7.57
CA THR A 232 -2.98 -18.45 6.59
C THR A 232 -3.21 -17.77 5.25
N PHE A 233 -2.39 -18.13 4.26
CA PHE A 233 -2.36 -17.43 2.99
C PHE A 233 -3.27 -18.08 1.95
N PRO A 234 -3.95 -17.30 1.09
CA PRO A 234 -4.66 -17.84 -0.06
C PRO A 234 -3.67 -18.29 -1.14
N THR A 235 -4.03 -19.34 -1.88
CA THR A 235 -3.18 -19.87 -2.96
C THR A 235 -3.04 -18.93 -4.16
N SER A 236 -3.88 -17.90 -4.27
CA SER A 236 -3.80 -16.87 -5.30
C SER A 236 -2.63 -15.89 -5.12
N LEU A 237 -1.97 -15.92 -3.96
CA LEU A 237 -0.96 -14.93 -3.60
C LEU A 237 0.30 -15.07 -4.46
N LYS A 238 0.71 -13.96 -5.09
CA LYS A 238 1.89 -13.84 -5.93
C LYS A 238 2.96 -12.93 -5.33
N GLU A 239 2.56 -11.95 -4.53
CA GLU A 239 3.48 -11.04 -3.84
C GLU A 239 3.21 -11.02 -2.34
N LEU A 240 4.27 -11.18 -1.55
CA LEU A 240 4.23 -11.08 -0.10
C LEU A 240 5.31 -10.12 0.39
N CYS A 241 4.91 -9.12 1.16
CA CYS A 241 5.80 -8.23 1.87
C CYS A 241 5.57 -8.32 3.38
N LEU A 242 6.62 -8.64 4.14
CA LEU A 242 6.60 -8.67 5.60
C LEU A 242 7.61 -7.65 6.14
N GLU A 243 7.13 -6.72 6.97
CA GLU A 243 7.95 -5.70 7.62
C GLU A 243 7.77 -5.77 9.13
N GLY A 244 8.84 -6.05 9.88
CA GLY A 244 8.75 -6.22 11.34
C GLY A 244 9.79 -7.16 11.94
N ARG A 245 9.72 -7.39 13.26
CA ARG A 245 10.51 -8.45 13.91
C ARG A 245 9.85 -9.80 13.69
N VAL A 246 10.64 -10.82 13.38
CA VAL A 246 10.16 -12.21 13.43
C VAL A 246 10.42 -12.79 14.81
N ILE A 247 9.38 -13.35 15.43
CA ILE A 247 9.51 -14.13 16.66
C ILE A 247 9.71 -15.60 16.29
N PRO A 248 10.79 -16.26 16.74
CA PRO A 248 11.03 -17.67 16.47
C PRO A 248 9.83 -18.53 16.89
N SER A 249 9.29 -19.31 15.97
CA SER A 249 8.19 -20.24 16.22
C SER A 249 8.28 -21.46 15.31
N LYS A 250 7.63 -22.57 15.73
CA LYS A 250 7.55 -23.79 14.90
C LYS A 250 6.76 -23.55 13.60
N LYS A 251 5.76 -22.68 13.61
CA LYS A 251 4.92 -22.38 12.42
C LYS A 251 5.57 -21.43 11.43
N ALA A 252 6.49 -20.54 11.85
CA ALA A 252 7.25 -19.70 10.92
C ALA A 252 7.96 -20.53 9.85
N ARG A 253 8.45 -21.71 10.24
CA ARG A 253 9.13 -22.67 9.36
C ARG A 253 8.29 -23.18 8.20
N THR A 254 6.96 -23.16 8.31
CA THR A 254 6.07 -23.81 7.34
C THR A 254 5.43 -22.84 6.35
N ILE A 255 5.77 -21.54 6.40
CA ILE A 255 5.20 -20.50 5.52
C ILE A 255 5.41 -20.83 4.04
N CYS A 256 6.55 -21.41 3.67
CA CYS A 256 6.88 -21.74 2.28
C CYS A 256 5.87 -22.72 1.67
N SER A 257 5.45 -23.74 2.43
CA SER A 257 4.46 -24.72 1.96
C SER A 257 3.08 -24.13 1.66
N ALA A 258 2.76 -22.96 2.23
CA ALA A 258 1.49 -22.28 2.05
C ALA A 258 1.47 -21.34 0.82
N LEU A 259 2.60 -21.16 0.14
CA LEU A 259 2.80 -20.11 -0.87
C LEU A 259 3.33 -20.65 -2.22
N PRO A 260 2.67 -21.65 -2.84
CA PRO A 260 3.18 -22.31 -4.05
C PRO A 260 3.21 -21.42 -5.30
N ASN A 261 2.43 -20.33 -5.32
CA ASN A 261 2.31 -19.41 -6.45
C ASN A 261 3.05 -18.09 -6.26
N LEU A 262 3.87 -17.97 -5.22
CA LEU A 262 4.55 -16.75 -4.88
C LEU A 262 5.66 -16.45 -5.90
N GLU A 263 5.59 -15.28 -6.54
CA GLU A 263 6.56 -14.78 -7.51
C GLU A 263 7.48 -13.72 -6.90
N THR A 264 7.04 -12.99 -5.86
CA THR A 264 7.83 -11.95 -5.20
C THR A 264 7.71 -12.05 -3.69
N LEU A 265 8.86 -12.06 -3.00
CA LEU A 265 8.96 -12.08 -1.55
C LEU A 265 9.83 -10.93 -1.08
N LYS A 266 9.29 -10.08 -0.20
CA LYS A 266 9.98 -8.91 0.37
C LYS A 266 10.00 -9.01 1.88
N LEU A 267 11.19 -9.11 2.46
CA LEU A 267 11.40 -9.30 3.89
C LEU A 267 12.18 -8.11 4.45
N ARG A 268 11.49 -7.26 5.20
CA ARG A 268 12.05 -6.05 5.84
C ARG A 268 12.12 -6.26 7.35
N LEU A 269 13.13 -6.98 7.82
CA LEU A 269 13.10 -7.59 9.15
C LEU A 269 13.90 -6.81 10.19
N PHE A 270 13.28 -5.93 10.96
CA PHE A 270 13.98 -5.18 11.99
C PHE A 270 14.49 -6.11 13.10
N ASN A 271 15.78 -6.03 13.47
CA ASN A 271 16.38 -6.76 14.58
C ASN A 271 15.90 -8.22 14.75
N ALA A 272 16.37 -9.08 13.85
CA ALA A 272 16.42 -10.50 14.20
C ALA A 272 17.31 -10.66 15.43
N TYR A 273 16.80 -11.38 16.42
CA TYR A 273 17.47 -11.88 17.62
C TYR A 273 18.88 -12.44 17.30
N LYS A 274 19.73 -12.71 18.30
CA LYS A 274 21.13 -13.21 18.18
C LYS A 274 21.34 -14.53 17.37
N GLY A 275 20.37 -15.02 16.61
CA GLY A 275 20.47 -16.18 15.72
C GLY A 275 20.39 -15.82 14.23
N ASN A 276 20.61 -16.82 13.38
CA ASN A 276 20.54 -16.70 11.92
C ASN A 276 19.08 -16.46 11.51
N GLY A 277 18.72 -15.23 11.21
CA GLY A 277 17.33 -14.80 10.98
C GLY A 277 16.61 -15.44 9.78
N TRP A 278 17.34 -16.11 8.88
CA TRP A 278 16.79 -16.76 7.69
C TRP A 278 16.38 -18.23 7.92
N ASP A 279 17.01 -18.92 8.86
CA ASP A 279 16.79 -20.35 9.21
C ASP A 279 15.39 -20.63 9.79
N GLN A 280 14.50 -19.62 9.78
CA GLN A 280 13.12 -19.72 10.20
C GLN A 280 12.15 -19.97 9.04
N PHE A 281 12.61 -19.93 7.79
CA PHE A 281 11.79 -20.24 6.61
C PHE A 281 12.31 -21.54 6.01
N GLU A 282 11.69 -22.67 6.36
CA GLU A 282 12.03 -23.98 5.78
C GLU A 282 11.13 -24.25 4.56
N GLY A 283 11.70 -24.84 3.50
CA GLY A 283 10.97 -25.25 2.31
C GLY A 283 11.29 -24.43 1.06
N GLU A 284 10.62 -24.76 -0.03
CA GLU A 284 10.94 -24.27 -1.37
C GLU A 284 9.92 -23.23 -1.83
N PHE A 285 10.37 -22.20 -2.54
CA PHE A 285 9.51 -21.28 -3.27
C PHE A 285 9.64 -21.54 -4.78
N PRO A 286 8.88 -22.51 -5.32
CA PRO A 286 9.12 -23.03 -6.67
C PRO A 286 8.84 -22.01 -7.77
N ARG A 287 8.10 -20.92 -7.52
CA ARG A 287 7.79 -19.89 -8.52
C ARG A 287 8.40 -18.53 -8.22
N LEU A 288 9.24 -18.43 -7.20
CA LEU A 288 9.78 -17.15 -6.77
C LEU A 288 10.79 -16.63 -7.79
N LYS A 289 10.52 -15.44 -8.31
CA LYS A 289 11.38 -14.74 -9.29
C LYS A 289 12.14 -13.59 -8.65
N ALA A 290 11.59 -12.94 -7.63
CA ALA A 290 12.22 -11.81 -6.98
C ALA A 290 12.24 -11.97 -5.46
N LEU A 291 13.44 -11.86 -4.88
CA LEU A 291 13.66 -11.87 -3.43
C LEU A 291 14.27 -10.54 -2.99
N GLU A 292 13.61 -9.84 -2.06
CA GLU A 292 14.14 -8.66 -1.38
C GLU A 292 14.37 -8.98 0.10
N ILE A 293 15.58 -8.80 0.59
CA ILE A 293 15.93 -8.86 2.01
C ILE A 293 16.48 -7.49 2.41
N SER A 294 15.83 -6.85 3.37
CA SER A 294 16.27 -5.54 3.83
C SER A 294 16.21 -5.32 5.33
N ARG A 295 17.08 -4.43 5.81
CA ARG A 295 17.13 -3.95 7.20
C ARG A 295 17.22 -5.08 8.24
N SER A 296 17.82 -6.20 7.84
CA SER A 296 17.88 -7.42 8.63
C SER A 296 19.09 -7.44 9.57
N GLY A 297 18.89 -8.03 10.75
CA GLY A 297 19.97 -8.37 11.69
C GLY A 297 20.75 -9.63 11.32
N LEU A 298 20.48 -10.19 10.13
CA LEU A 298 21.10 -11.40 9.59
C LEU A 298 22.63 -11.28 9.56
N LYS A 299 23.31 -12.27 10.16
CA LYS A 299 24.77 -12.36 10.16
C LYS A 299 25.27 -13.37 9.12
N THR A 300 24.66 -14.55 9.13
CA THR A 300 24.92 -15.63 8.17
C THR A 300 23.62 -15.95 7.47
N TRP A 301 23.72 -16.26 6.18
CA TRP A 301 22.63 -16.74 5.37
C TRP A 301 23.04 -18.12 4.87
N ASN A 302 22.34 -19.17 5.27
CA ASN A 302 22.58 -20.51 4.75
C ASN A 302 21.34 -20.89 3.94
N THR A 303 21.50 -21.09 2.64
CA THR A 303 20.43 -21.58 1.77
C THR A 303 21.06 -22.37 0.64
N GLU A 304 20.44 -23.50 0.35
CA GLU A 304 20.71 -24.27 -0.86
C GLU A 304 19.92 -23.68 -2.06
N ASN A 305 20.37 -23.95 -3.27
CA ASN A 305 19.76 -23.48 -4.51
C ASN A 305 18.33 -24.02 -4.70
N ILE A 306 18.03 -25.19 -4.14
CA ILE A 306 16.72 -25.85 -4.17
C ILE A 306 15.61 -24.99 -3.57
N HIS A 307 15.93 -24.03 -2.70
CA HIS A 307 14.93 -23.17 -2.09
C HIS A 307 14.34 -22.14 -3.07
N PHE A 308 15.09 -21.74 -4.11
CA PHE A 308 14.66 -20.70 -5.07
C PHE A 308 15.01 -21.09 -6.53
N PRO A 309 14.47 -22.20 -7.05
CA PRO A 309 14.92 -22.77 -8.33
C PRO A 309 14.67 -21.87 -9.55
N ASN A 310 13.79 -20.86 -9.43
CA ASN A 310 13.40 -19.95 -10.51
C ASN A 310 13.71 -18.47 -10.19
N LEU A 311 14.64 -18.20 -9.25
CA LEU A 311 14.99 -16.83 -8.88
C LEU A 311 15.62 -16.09 -10.05
N GLU A 312 15.09 -14.92 -10.40
CA GLU A 312 15.58 -14.05 -11.47
C GLU A 312 16.34 -12.83 -10.92
N SER A 313 15.93 -12.31 -9.75
CA SER A 313 16.51 -11.12 -9.14
C SER A 313 16.60 -11.20 -7.62
N LEU A 314 17.77 -10.82 -7.10
CA LEU A 314 18.04 -10.70 -5.67
C LEU A 314 18.31 -9.24 -5.29
N PHE A 315 17.59 -8.72 -4.30
CA PHE A 315 17.74 -7.37 -3.77
C PHE A 315 18.11 -7.42 -2.29
N LEU A 316 19.33 -7.01 -1.96
CA LEU A 316 19.87 -6.92 -0.62
C LEU A 316 20.07 -5.46 -0.26
N SER A 317 19.41 -4.97 0.79
CA SER A 317 19.58 -3.58 1.21
C SER A 317 19.65 -3.36 2.71
N TYR A 318 20.50 -2.43 3.15
CA TYR A 318 20.70 -2.14 4.58
C TYR A 318 21.09 -3.38 5.40
N LEU A 319 21.91 -4.28 4.83
CA LEU A 319 22.43 -5.47 5.51
C LEU A 319 23.82 -5.19 6.08
N LEU A 320 23.84 -4.70 7.32
CA LEU A 320 25.08 -4.21 7.95
C LEU A 320 25.91 -5.31 8.64
N ARG A 321 25.38 -6.54 8.71
CA ARG A 321 26.01 -7.65 9.45
C ARG A 321 26.17 -8.94 8.63
N LEU A 322 25.49 -9.04 7.48
CA LEU A 322 25.56 -10.22 6.63
C LEU A 322 26.95 -10.30 6.01
N GLU A 323 27.67 -11.39 6.24
CA GLU A 323 29.06 -11.54 5.81
C GLU A 323 29.15 -11.91 4.31
N GLU A 324 28.28 -12.78 3.82
CA GLU A 324 28.36 -13.33 2.45
C GLU A 324 26.98 -13.69 1.86
N ILE A 325 26.92 -13.77 0.53
CA ILE A 325 25.82 -14.40 -0.21
C ILE A 325 26.21 -15.87 -0.44
N PRO A 326 25.32 -16.84 -0.15
CA PRO A 326 25.60 -18.26 -0.40
C PRO A 326 25.93 -18.54 -1.86
N THR A 327 26.98 -19.31 -2.09
CA THR A 327 27.45 -19.68 -3.44
C THR A 327 26.35 -20.35 -4.25
N ASP A 328 25.52 -21.17 -3.61
CA ASP A 328 24.35 -21.83 -4.21
C ASP A 328 23.37 -20.85 -4.89
N ILE A 329 23.29 -19.59 -4.42
CA ILE A 329 22.48 -18.57 -5.10
C ILE A 329 23.06 -18.22 -6.47
N GLY A 330 24.39 -18.12 -6.57
CA GLY A 330 25.09 -17.83 -7.83
C GLY A 330 24.88 -18.94 -8.87
N ASP A 331 24.66 -20.17 -8.43
CA ASP A 331 24.43 -21.34 -9.29
C ASP A 331 22.99 -21.46 -9.81
N ILE A 332 22.09 -20.57 -9.40
CA ILE A 332 20.70 -20.57 -9.90
C ILE A 332 20.70 -20.15 -11.38
N PRO A 333 20.30 -21.03 -12.32
CA PRO A 333 20.45 -20.74 -13.76
C PRO A 333 19.59 -19.57 -14.26
N THR A 334 18.50 -19.27 -13.56
CA THR A 334 17.59 -18.17 -13.91
C THR A 334 18.04 -16.82 -13.36
N LEU A 335 19.05 -16.77 -12.49
CA LEU A 335 19.45 -15.55 -11.81
C LEU A 335 20.12 -14.58 -12.80
N ARG A 336 19.53 -13.40 -12.95
CA ARG A 336 19.97 -12.37 -13.90
C ARG A 336 20.55 -11.15 -13.23
N SER A 337 20.09 -10.83 -12.01
CA SER A 337 20.59 -9.65 -11.32
C SER A 337 20.69 -9.80 -9.81
N ILE A 338 21.76 -9.21 -9.27
CA ILE A 338 21.99 -9.01 -7.85
C ILE A 338 22.12 -7.51 -7.61
N HIS A 339 21.34 -7.00 -6.67
CA HIS A 339 21.34 -5.60 -6.27
C HIS A 339 21.75 -5.52 -4.79
N VAL A 340 22.84 -4.80 -4.51
CA VAL A 340 23.35 -4.58 -3.16
C VAL A 340 23.35 -3.08 -2.88
N GLU A 341 22.52 -2.64 -1.94
CA GLU A 341 22.38 -1.21 -1.58
C GLU A 341 22.62 -0.97 -0.09
N LEU A 342 23.55 -0.07 0.24
CA LEU A 342 23.82 0.37 1.61
C LEU A 342 24.12 -0.82 2.55
N CYS A 343 24.88 -1.80 2.06
CA CYS A 343 25.36 -2.95 2.81
C CYS A 343 26.82 -2.77 3.25
N ASN A 344 27.31 -3.66 4.10
CA ASN A 344 28.71 -3.68 4.52
C ASN A 344 29.65 -4.16 3.40
N ASP A 345 30.94 -3.84 3.52
CA ASP A 345 31.95 -4.15 2.49
C ASP A 345 32.15 -5.65 2.26
N PHE A 346 32.04 -6.49 3.31
CA PHE A 346 32.18 -7.95 3.17
C PHE A 346 31.12 -8.52 2.21
N LEU A 347 29.87 -8.10 2.36
CA LEU A 347 28.79 -8.54 1.47
C LEU A 347 28.99 -8.04 0.04
N ILE A 348 29.54 -6.83 -0.14
CA ILE A 348 29.84 -6.27 -1.46
C ILE A 348 30.93 -7.10 -2.14
N GLU A 349 32.01 -7.44 -1.43
CA GLU A 349 33.09 -8.29 -1.96
C GLU A 349 32.60 -9.70 -2.30
N SER A 350 31.78 -10.31 -1.43
CA SER A 350 31.14 -11.61 -1.72
C SER A 350 30.29 -11.55 -2.99
N ALA A 351 29.50 -10.48 -3.19
CA ALA A 351 28.70 -10.31 -4.40
C ALA A 351 29.55 -10.11 -5.66
N LYS A 352 30.69 -9.40 -5.57
CA LYS A 352 31.64 -9.25 -6.69
C LYS A 352 32.25 -10.59 -7.06
N GLN A 353 32.79 -11.30 -6.08
CA GLN A 353 33.41 -12.61 -6.28
C GLN A 353 32.45 -13.58 -6.97
N MET A 354 31.18 -13.65 -6.51
CA MET A 354 30.16 -14.49 -7.14
C MET A 354 29.95 -14.18 -8.62
N VAL A 355 29.89 -12.90 -9.00
CA VAL A 355 29.69 -12.52 -10.40
C VAL A 355 30.96 -12.72 -11.24
N GLU A 356 32.14 -12.54 -10.66
CA GLU A 356 33.43 -12.86 -11.30
C GLU A 356 33.56 -14.36 -11.58
N GLU A 357 33.27 -15.21 -10.60
CA GLU A 357 33.28 -16.68 -10.75
C GLU A 357 32.28 -17.15 -11.82
N GLN A 358 31.06 -16.59 -11.82
CA GLN A 358 30.06 -16.88 -12.85
C GLN A 358 30.53 -16.46 -14.25
N TYR A 359 31.19 -15.29 -14.35
CA TYR A 359 31.77 -14.83 -15.61
C TYR A 359 32.89 -15.76 -16.11
N GLU A 360 33.80 -16.18 -15.24
CA GLU A 360 34.86 -17.14 -15.58
C GLU A 360 34.31 -18.51 -16.02
N ASN A 361 33.16 -18.91 -15.46
CA ASN A 361 32.42 -20.11 -15.84
C ASN A 361 31.56 -19.93 -17.11
N GLY A 362 31.64 -18.77 -17.79
CA GLY A 362 30.95 -18.49 -19.05
C GLY A 362 29.55 -17.88 -18.92
N ASN A 363 29.10 -17.56 -17.71
CA ASN A 363 27.84 -16.85 -17.46
C ASN A 363 28.05 -15.33 -17.44
N GLU A 364 28.13 -14.73 -18.64
CA GLU A 364 28.27 -13.27 -18.79
C GLU A 364 26.95 -12.49 -18.56
N SER A 365 25.84 -13.20 -18.34
CA SER A 365 24.50 -12.60 -18.28
C SER A 365 24.13 -12.06 -16.90
N LEU A 366 24.75 -12.58 -15.84
CA LEU A 366 24.52 -12.18 -14.46
C LEU A 366 25.07 -10.76 -14.21
N GLN A 367 24.21 -9.87 -13.70
CA GLN A 367 24.56 -8.47 -13.49
C GLN A 367 24.55 -8.10 -12.01
N LEU A 368 25.61 -7.43 -11.56
CA LEU A 368 25.70 -6.86 -10.21
C LEU A 368 25.48 -5.34 -10.25
N TYR A 369 24.63 -4.84 -9.35
CA TYR A 369 24.42 -3.43 -9.10
C TYR A 369 24.76 -3.10 -7.65
N ILE A 370 25.72 -2.20 -7.44
CA ILE A 370 26.13 -1.73 -6.13
C ILE A 370 25.68 -0.27 -5.99
N ASN A 371 24.82 0.02 -5.03
CA ASN A 371 24.27 1.38 -4.82
C ASN A 371 23.73 2.00 -6.11
N LYS A 372 22.99 1.21 -6.90
CA LYS A 372 22.40 1.57 -8.21
C LYS A 372 23.40 1.78 -9.36
N VAL A 373 24.69 1.50 -9.13
CA VAL A 373 25.73 1.55 -10.15
C VAL A 373 26.04 0.13 -10.62
N LYS A 374 26.03 -0.10 -11.94
CA LYS A 374 26.39 -1.40 -12.50
C LYS A 374 27.88 -1.67 -12.30
N TYR A 375 28.21 -2.80 -11.67
CA TYR A 375 29.57 -3.29 -11.53
C TYR A 375 30.04 -3.89 -12.87
N GLN A 376 31.30 -3.64 -13.22
CA GLN A 376 31.91 -4.12 -14.48
C GLN A 376 32.96 -5.15 -14.12
N VAL A 377 32.71 -6.41 -14.49
CA VAL A 377 33.66 -7.51 -14.32
C VAL A 377 34.91 -7.24 -15.17
N GLY A 378 36.10 -7.45 -14.60
CA GLY A 378 37.36 -7.33 -15.33
C GLY A 378 37.95 -5.91 -15.50
N ARG A 379 37.46 -4.90 -14.77
CA ARG A 379 38.15 -3.61 -14.63
C ARG A 379 38.82 -3.52 -13.24
N GLY A 380 40.04 -4.05 -13.15
CA GLY A 380 41.00 -3.79 -12.06
C GLY A 380 41.87 -2.58 -12.34
#